data_AF-V5WJN2-F1
#
_entry.id   AF-V5WJN2-F1
#
_cell.length_a   1.000
_cell.length_b   1.000
_cell.length_c   1.000
_cell.angle_alpha   90.00
_cell.angle_beta   90.00
_cell.angle_gamma   90.00
#
_symmetry.space_group_name_H-M   'P 1'
#
loop_
_entity.id
_entity.type
_entity.pdbx_description
1 polymer ?
#
loop_
_entity_poly.entity_id
_entity_poly.type
_entity_poly.pdbx_seq_one_letter_code
_entity_poly.pdbx_strand_id
1 'polypeptide(L)' 'MAANISKNARREGAKELVSRWGGKIIMKSVFEKGRMRHYAVCEKTGNQARKPKDLM' A
#
# COMPACT_ATOMS: atom_id res chain seq x y z
N MET A 1 9.45 -25.14 -17.88
CA MET A 1 9.55 -25.48 -16.44
C MET A 1 8.39 -24.85 -15.69
N ALA A 2 7.44 -25.65 -15.19
CA ALA A 2 6.39 -25.15 -14.29
C ALA A 2 6.99 -25.01 -12.89
N ALA A 3 7.11 -23.79 -12.39
CA ALA A 3 7.58 -23.55 -11.02
C ALA A 3 6.55 -24.14 -10.03
N ASN A 4 7.01 -24.92 -9.07
CA ASN A 4 6.22 -25.44 -7.95
C ASN A 4 5.78 -24.27 -7.05
N ILE A 5 4.74 -23.54 -7.48
CA ILE A 5 4.07 -22.55 -6.65
C ILE A 5 3.36 -23.33 -5.52
N SER A 6 3.80 -23.11 -4.29
CA SER A 6 3.25 -23.81 -3.12
C SER A 6 1.74 -23.56 -3.03
N LYS A 7 0.96 -24.54 -2.56
CA LYS A 7 -0.49 -24.38 -2.32
C LYS A 7 -0.83 -23.30 -1.28
N ASN A 8 0.18 -22.82 -0.54
CA ASN A 8 0.11 -21.69 0.40
C ASN A 8 0.40 -20.33 -0.26
N ALA A 9 0.86 -20.29 -1.52
CA ALA A 9 0.97 -19.07 -2.30
C ALA A 9 -0.40 -18.62 -2.84
N ARG A 10 -1.44 -18.72 -2.01
CA ARG A 10 -2.70 -18.04 -2.24
C ARG A 10 -2.41 -16.55 -2.05
N ARG A 11 -2.23 -15.85 -3.15
CA ARG A 11 -2.29 -14.38 -3.17
C ARG A 11 -3.76 -14.05 -2.92
N GLU A 12 -4.19 -14.06 -1.66
CA GLU A 12 -5.47 -13.43 -1.28
C GLU A 12 -5.45 -12.06 -1.96
N GLY A 13 -6.42 -11.83 -2.85
CA GLY A 13 -6.44 -10.68 -3.74
C GLY A 13 -6.12 -9.41 -2.97
N ALA A 14 -5.31 -8.54 -3.56
CA ALA A 14 -4.85 -7.30 -2.92
C ALA A 14 -6.04 -6.61 -2.26
N LYS A 15 -6.17 -6.74 -0.93
CA LYS A 15 -7.26 -6.12 -0.19
C LYS A 15 -7.10 -4.63 -0.38
N GLU A 16 -8.06 -4.00 -1.06
CA GLU A 16 -8.05 -2.56 -1.25
C GLU A 16 -8.07 -1.91 0.14
N LEU A 17 -6.98 -1.20 0.47
CA LEU A 17 -6.83 -0.57 1.77
C LEU A 17 -7.72 0.67 1.76
N VAL A 18 -8.82 0.63 2.50
CA VAL A 18 -9.74 1.75 2.66
C VAL A 18 -9.31 2.58 3.87
N SER A 19 -9.32 3.90 3.72
CA SER A 19 -9.02 4.84 4.78
C SER A 19 -10.23 5.07 5.68
N ARG A 20 -10.03 5.60 6.89
CA ARG A 20 -11.13 5.97 7.80
C ARG A 20 -12.13 6.95 7.18
N TRP A 21 -11.70 7.68 6.16
CA TRP A 21 -12.50 8.69 5.44
C TRP A 21 -13.20 8.11 4.20
N GLY A 22 -13.10 6.80 3.96
CA GLY A 22 -13.72 6.12 2.83
C GLY A 22 -13.01 6.39 1.49
N GLY A 23 -11.71 6.66 1.50
CA GLY A 23 -10.88 6.78 0.30
C GLY A 23 -9.90 5.60 0.18
N LYS A 24 -9.42 5.29 -1.01
CA LYS A 24 -8.37 4.27 -1.16
C LYS A 24 -7.04 4.82 -0.67
N ILE A 25 -6.26 3.96 -0.01
CA ILE A 25 -4.90 4.26 0.43
C ILE A 25 -3.94 3.75 -0.64
N ILE A 26 -3.26 4.68 -1.32
CA ILE A 26 -2.21 4.38 -2.29
C ILE A 26 -0.85 4.49 -1.60
N MET A 27 0.00 3.49 -1.78
CA MET A 27 1.40 3.61 -1.41
C MET A 27 2.18 4.32 -2.51
N LYS A 28 2.82 5.45 -2.17
CA LYS A 28 3.71 6.21 -3.04
C LYS A 28 5.15 6.08 -2.55
N SER A 29 6.08 5.91 -3.48
CA SER A 29 7.51 5.89 -3.21
C SER A 29 8.12 7.16 -3.80
N VAL A 30 8.62 8.05 -2.95
CA VAL A 30 9.25 9.32 -3.36
C VAL A 30 10.74 9.22 -3.12
N PHE A 31 11.54 9.55 -4.12
CA PHE A 31 12.99 9.62 -3.99
C PHE A 31 13.38 11.05 -3.61
N GLU A 32 13.85 11.24 -2.37
CA GLU A 32 14.20 12.56 -1.85
C GLU A 32 15.60 12.49 -1.22
N LYS A 33 16.48 13.44 -1.56
CA LYS A 33 17.84 13.58 -0.99
C LYS A 33 18.66 12.27 -1.05
N GLY A 34 18.58 11.55 -2.17
CA GLY A 34 19.31 10.30 -2.39
C GLY A 34 18.74 9.08 -1.64
N ARG A 35 17.57 9.19 -1.00
CA ARG A 35 16.92 8.08 -0.29
C ARG A 35 15.49 7.87 -0.78
N MET A 36 15.12 6.61 -0.94
CA MET A 36 13.73 6.23 -1.24
C MET A 36 12.90 6.27 0.03
N ARG A 37 11.81 7.02 0.01
CA ARG A 37 10.84 7.13 1.11
C ARG A 37 9.50 6.61 0.65
N HIS A 38 8.92 5.72 1.44
CA HIS A 38 7.59 5.19 1.18
C HIS A 38 6.58 5.88 2.08
N TYR A 39 5.48 6.33 1.48
CA TYR A 39 4.36 6.97 2.16
C TYR A 39 3.06 6.35 1.71
N ALA A 40 2.12 6.21 2.63
CA ALA A 40 0.73 5.91 2.34
C ALA A 40 -0.02 7.24 2.14
N VAL A 41 -0.85 7.34 1.11
CA VAL A 41 -1.64 8.54 0.82
C VAL A 41 -3.09 8.15 0.58
N CYS A 42 -4.02 8.82 1.28
CA CYS A 42 -5.45 8.66 1.02
C CYS A 42 -5.85 9.51 -0.19
N GLU A 43 -6.46 8.90 -1.22
CA GLU A 43 -6.89 9.63 -2.43
C GLU A 43 -7.91 10.74 -2.15
N LYS A 44 -8.83 10.49 -1.20
CA LYS A 44 -9.98 11.37 -0.97
C LYS A 44 -9.65 12.63 -0.16
N THR A 45 -8.76 12.51 0.81
CA THR A 45 -8.40 13.60 1.74
C THR A 45 -7.00 14.13 1.51
N GLY A 46 -6.15 13.43 0.75
CA GLY A 46 -4.75 13.79 0.57
C GLY A 46 -3.87 13.55 1.79
N ASN A 47 -4.42 12.96 2.88
CA ASN A 47 -3.64 12.67 4.09
C ASN A 47 -2.53 11.68 3.79
N GLN A 48 -1.34 12.00 4.30
CA GLN A 48 -0.13 11.21 4.12
C GLN A 48 0.30 10.64 5.46
N ALA A 49 0.69 9.37 5.47
CA ALA A 49 1.25 8.72 6.64
C ALA A 49 2.40 7.79 6.26
N ARG A 50 3.18 7.36 7.25
CA ARG A 50 4.29 6.42 7.02
C ARG A 50 3.77 5.00 6.79
N LYS A 51 2.68 4.61 7.44
CA LYS A 51 2.06 3.29 7.28
C LYS A 51 0.60 3.44 6.87
N PRO A 52 0.05 2.50 6.07
CA PRO A 52 -1.38 2.51 5.73
C PRO A 52 -2.29 2.40 6.96
N LYS A 53 -1.84 1.71 8.02
CA LYS A 53 -2.59 1.56 9.28
C LYS A 53 -2.93 2.89 9.95
N ASP A 54 -2.10 3.92 9.74
CA ASP A 54 -2.32 5.23 10.33
C ASP A 54 -3.42 6.03 9.58
N LEU A 55 -3.80 5.57 8.38
CA LEU A 55 -4.85 6.16 7.55
C LEU A 55 -6.14 5.33 7.52
N MET A 56 -6.11 4.10 8.04
CA MET A 56 -7.27 3.20 8.16
C MET A 56 -8.25 3.65 9.23
#